data_AF-A0A6L7YLW2-F1
#
_entry.id   AF-A0A6L7YLW2-F1
#
_cell.length_a   1.000
_cell.length_b   1.000
_cell.length_c   1.000
_cell.angle_alpha   90.00
_cell.angle_beta   90.00
_cell.angle_gamma   90.00
#
_symmetry.space_group_name_H-M   'P 1'
#
loop_
_entity.id
_entity.type
_entity.pdbx_description
1 polymer ?
#
loop_
_entity_poly.entity_id
_entity_poly.type
_entity_poly.pdbx_seq_one_letter_code
_entity_poly.pdbx_strand_id
1 'polypeptide(L)' 'MPNITTNEIYALALISGIEIGEDRAETIAARLGSVLESIEEIPADALASAEPAITFAPYEAADE' A
#
# COMPACT_ATOMS: atom_id res chain seq x y z
N MET A 1 -0.38 -16.16 -1.81
CA MET A 1 -1.14 -15.12 -2.53
C MET A 1 -1.94 -14.30 -1.54
N PRO A 2 -1.48 -13.09 -1.19
CA PRO A 2 -2.31 -12.09 -0.52
C PRO A 2 -3.55 -11.88 -1.39
N ASN A 3 -4.69 -12.34 -0.90
CA ASN A 3 -5.91 -12.40 -1.68
C ASN A 3 -6.69 -11.10 -1.47
N ILE A 4 -6.29 -10.05 -2.19
CA ILE A 4 -7.04 -8.80 -2.19
C ILE A 4 -8.41 -9.02 -2.84
N THR A 5 -9.43 -8.67 -2.09
CA THR A 5 -10.83 -8.74 -2.49
C THR A 5 -11.26 -7.47 -3.21
N THR A 6 -12.31 -7.58 -4.01
CA THR A 6 -12.94 -6.44 -4.68
C THR A 6 -13.39 -5.36 -3.68
N ASN A 7 -13.81 -5.76 -2.47
CA ASN A 7 -14.18 -4.84 -1.39
C ASN A 7 -12.99 -4.02 -0.89
N GLU A 8 -11.82 -4.62 -0.76
CA GLU A 8 -10.59 -3.91 -0.38
C GLU A 8 -10.16 -2.93 -1.47
N ILE A 9 -10.34 -3.29 -2.75
CA ILE A 9 -10.10 -2.36 -3.87
C ILE A 9 -11.03 -1.15 -3.80
N TYR A 10 -12.32 -1.32 -3.49
CA TYR A 10 -13.22 -0.20 -3.30
C TYR A 10 -12.84 0.69 -2.11
N ALA A 11 -12.38 0.10 -1.00
CA ALA A 11 -11.90 0.86 0.15
C ALA A 11 -10.66 1.71 -0.20
N LEU A 12 -9.69 1.12 -0.92
CA LEU A 12 -8.50 1.82 -1.39
C LEU A 12 -8.84 2.96 -2.36
N ALA A 13 -9.79 2.73 -3.25
CA ALA A 13 -10.24 3.74 -4.21
C ALA A 13 -10.92 4.92 -3.50
N LEU A 14 -11.75 4.64 -2.48
CA LEU A 14 -12.34 5.68 -1.64
C LEU A 14 -11.27 6.54 -0.94
N ILE A 15 -10.26 5.92 -0.32
CA ILE A 15 -9.15 6.62 0.34
C ILE A 15 -8.37 7.48 -0.66
N SER A 16 -8.21 6.99 -1.89
CA SER A 16 -7.46 7.67 -2.95
C SER A 16 -8.27 8.73 -3.70
N GLY A 17 -9.58 8.85 -3.43
CA GLY A 17 -10.49 9.74 -4.17
C GLY A 17 -10.70 9.32 -5.63
N ILE A 18 -10.56 8.03 -5.94
CA ILE A 18 -10.71 7.47 -7.28
C ILE A 18 -12.05 6.74 -7.38
N GLU A 19 -12.82 7.02 -8.43
CA GLU A 19 -14.01 6.24 -8.76
C GLU A 19 -13.64 5.07 -9.69
N ILE A 20 -14.14 3.88 -9.37
CA ILE A 20 -13.92 2.65 -10.14
C ILE A 20 -15.22 1.89 -10.31
N GLY A 21 -15.46 1.44 -11.54
CA GLY A 21 -16.54 0.51 -11.86
C GLY A 21 -16.18 -0.93 -11.53
N GLU A 22 -17.20 -1.78 -11.49
CA GLU A 22 -17.12 -3.18 -11.05
C GLU A 22 -16.12 -4.01 -11.88
N ASP A 23 -16.19 -3.94 -13.21
CA ASP A 23 -15.26 -4.65 -14.11
C ASP A 23 -13.78 -4.26 -13.89
N ARG A 24 -13.52 -3.01 -13.47
CA ARG A 24 -12.17 -2.53 -13.18
C ARG A 24 -11.68 -3.04 -11.83
N ALA A 25 -12.57 -3.20 -10.86
CA ALA A 25 -12.19 -3.59 -9.51
C ALA A 25 -11.61 -5.01 -9.46
N GLU A 26 -12.19 -5.97 -10.20
CA GLU A 26 -11.63 -7.33 -10.31
C GLU A 26 -10.26 -7.34 -10.99
N THR A 27 -10.11 -6.60 -12.08
CA THR A 27 -8.83 -6.49 -12.80
C THR A 27 -7.76 -5.87 -11.92
N ILE A 28 -8.11 -4.85 -11.13
CA ILE A 28 -7.19 -4.21 -10.19
C ILE A 28 -6.82 -5.17 -9.07
N ALA A 29 -7.78 -5.92 -8.51
CA ALA A 29 -7.53 -6.90 -7.46
C ALA A 29 -6.50 -7.95 -7.91
N ALA A 30 -6.68 -8.52 -9.10
CA ALA A 30 -5.74 -9.49 -9.66
C ALA A 30 -4.33 -8.91 -9.87
N ARG A 31 -4.23 -7.70 -10.41
CA ARG A 31 -2.94 -7.03 -10.65
C ARG A 31 -2.24 -6.67 -9.35
N LEU A 32 -2.98 -6.11 -8.39
CA LEU A 32 -2.43 -5.68 -7.11
C LEU A 32 -2.00 -6.89 -6.26
N GLY A 33 -2.75 -7.98 -6.29
CA GLY A 33 -2.36 -9.24 -5.64
C GLY A 33 -1.02 -9.77 -6.14
N SER A 34 -0.78 -9.73 -7.46
CA SER A 34 0.52 -10.13 -8.04
C SER A 34 1.68 -9.23 -7.59
N VAL A 35 1.45 -7.91 -7.48
CA VAL A 35 2.47 -6.97 -6.97
C VAL A 35 2.77 -7.23 -5.50
N LEU A 36 1.75 -7.46 -4.67
CA LEU A 36 1.93 -7.75 -3.25
C LEU A 36 2.69 -9.05 -3.03
N GLU A 37 2.44 -10.07 -3.85
CA GLU A 37 3.20 -11.32 -3.82
C GLU A 37 4.69 -11.09 -4.11
N SER A 38 5.02 -10.27 -5.13
CA SER A 38 6.41 -9.90 -5.39
C SER A 38 7.07 -9.10 -4.25
N ILE A 39 6.28 -8.36 -3.45
CA ILE A 39 6.79 -7.62 -2.29
C ILE A 39 7.03 -8.58 -1.09
N GLU A 40 6.17 -9.57 -0.90
CA GLU A 40 6.35 -10.59 0.15
C GLU A 40 7.62 -11.43 -0.03
N GLU A 41 8.15 -11.52 -1.25
CA GLU A 41 9.43 -12.19 -1.54
C GLU A 41 10.65 -11.40 -1.04
N ILE A 42 10.50 -10.14 -0.62
CA ILE A 42 11.61 -9.35 -0.08
C ILE A 42 11.97 -9.90 1.32
N PRO A 43 13.21 -10.36 1.54
CA PRO A 43 13.61 -10.95 2.81
C PRO A 43 13.47 -9.96 3.97
N ALA A 44 12.82 -10.36 5.05
CA ALA A 44 12.63 -9.53 6.24
C ALA A 44 13.96 -9.02 6.82
N ASP A 45 15.01 -9.82 6.73
CA ASP A 45 16.36 -9.48 7.21
C ASP A 45 16.97 -8.29 6.43
N ALA A 46 16.61 -8.15 5.16
CA ALA A 46 17.01 -7.00 4.34
C ALA A 46 16.28 -5.71 4.74
N LEU A 47 15.06 -5.82 5.27
CA LEU A 47 14.26 -4.69 5.73
C LEU A 47 14.60 -4.26 7.16
N ALA A 48 14.94 -5.20 8.05
CA ALA A 48 15.24 -4.94 9.45
C ALA A 48 16.48 -4.05 9.67
N SER A 49 17.39 -4.04 8.69
CA SER A 49 18.66 -3.30 8.74
C SER A 49 18.62 -1.97 7.97
N ALA A 50 17.52 -1.70 7.26
CA ALA A 50 17.40 -0.54 6.38
C ALA A 50 16.92 0.68 7.18
N GLU A 51 17.73 1.74 7.21
CA GLU A 51 17.23 3.04 7.65
C GLU A 51 16.15 3.55 6.68
N PRO A 52 15.02 4.11 7.17
CA PRO A 52 14.00 4.68 6.31
C PRO A 52 14.58 5.82 5.47
N ALA A 53 14.32 5.80 4.16
CA ALA A 53 14.77 6.87 3.26
C ALA A 53 14.19 8.24 3.62
N ILE A 54 13.02 8.26 4.25
CA ILE A 54 12.36 9.47 4.75
C ILE A 54 11.83 9.16 6.14
N THR A 55 12.25 9.94 7.12
CA THR A 55 11.67 9.98 8.46
C THR A 55 10.85 11.25 8.59
N PHE A 56 9.54 11.12 8.83
CA PHE A 56 8.72 12.26 9.23
C PHE A 56 9.05 12.60 10.68
N ALA A 57 9.71 13.73 10.92
CA ALA A 57 9.81 14.31 12.24
C ALA A 57 8.63 15.29 12.43
N PRO A 58 7.86 15.19 13.53
CA PRO A 58 6.88 16.22 13.85
C PRO A 58 7.58 17.57 14.01
N TYR A 59 6.96 18.65 13.50
CA TYR A 59 7.45 20.01 13.70
C TYR A 59 7.33 20.34 15.19
N GLU A 60 8.47 20.39 15.89
CA GLU A 60 8.51 21.03 17.21
C GLU A 60 8.36 22.53 16.98
N ALA A 61 7.20 23.07 17.35
CA ALA A 61 7.04 24.52 17.45
C ALA A 61 8.06 25.01 18.47
N ALA A 62 9.00 25.86 18.03
CA ALA A 62 9.88 26.54 18.95
C ALA A 62 9.01 27.38 19.90
N ASP A 63 9.08 27.08 21.19
CA ASP A 63 8.43 27.88 22.23
C ASP A 63 8.93 29.33 22.11
N GLU A 64 8.06 30.23 21.63
CA GLU A 64 8.27 31.70 21.62
C GLU A 64 8.09 32.30 23.01
#